data_AF-A0A846KRI2-F1
#
_entry.id   AF-A0A846KRI2-F1
#
_cell.length_a   1.000
_cell.length_b   1.000
_cell.length_c   1.000
_cell.angle_alpha   90.00
_cell.angle_beta   90.00
_cell.angle_gamma   90.00
#
_symmetry.space_group_name_H-M   'P 1'
#
loop_
_entity.id
_entity.type
_entity.pdbx_description
1 polymer ?
#
loop_
_entity_poly.entity_id
_entity_poly.type
_entity_poly.pdbx_seq_one_letter_code
_entity_poly.pdbx_strand_id
1 'polypeptide(L)'
;PNITAFADSFKVVTLGGNLTQDQKNQMLDYFKVTKNDANILEITTSEEQKYLGNVASPAQLGNKSISCSYVEPTSKGGLTISTYNLTWVTEGMIRNALITAGVENANVIAAAPFKVSGTAALTGILKGFENSSAGSKIDESKKEVANEEIVVTGDLGDKIGQDEAAQLINDV
;
A
#
# COMPACT_ATOMS: atom_id res chain seq x y z
N PRO A 1 -11.41 6.78 -37.78
CA PRO A 1 -11.94 7.16 -36.45
C PRO A 1 -11.06 6.58 -35.35
N ASN A 2 -10.17 7.41 -34.78
CA ASN A 2 -9.34 7.05 -33.64
C ASN A 2 -10.23 6.81 -32.44
N ILE A 3 -10.31 5.56 -32.01
CA ILE A 3 -10.94 5.19 -30.74
C ILE A 3 -9.91 5.60 -29.69
N THR A 4 -10.12 6.77 -29.08
CA THR A 4 -9.47 7.14 -27.83
C THR A 4 -9.95 6.14 -26.79
N ALA A 5 -9.20 5.05 -26.61
CA ALA A 5 -9.40 4.16 -25.49
C ALA A 5 -9.14 5.00 -24.24
N PHE A 6 -10.20 5.36 -23.52
CA PHE A 6 -10.08 5.72 -22.13
C PHE A 6 -9.34 4.56 -21.49
N ALA A 7 -8.11 4.80 -21.05
CA ALA A 7 -7.35 3.82 -20.29
C ALA A 7 -8.20 3.50 -19.06
N ASP A 8 -8.87 2.34 -19.08
CA ASP A 8 -9.37 1.68 -17.89
C ASP A 8 -8.14 1.48 -17.00
N SER A 9 -7.87 2.48 -16.17
CA SER A 9 -6.67 2.54 -15.34
C SER A 9 -6.83 1.53 -14.21
N PHE A 10 -6.57 0.26 -14.50
CA PHE A 10 -6.52 -0.82 -13.50
C PHE A 10 -5.40 -0.58 -12.47
N LYS A 11 -4.38 0.19 -12.86
CA LYS A 11 -3.19 0.47 -12.05
C LYS A 11 -3.40 1.73 -11.22
N VAL A 12 -3.05 1.67 -9.96
CA VAL A 12 -3.02 2.83 -9.08
C VAL A 12 -1.64 2.97 -8.49
N VAL A 13 -1.04 4.14 -8.66
CA VAL A 13 0.22 4.51 -8.00
C VAL A 13 -0.09 5.53 -6.93
N THR A 14 0.39 5.31 -5.72
CA THR A 14 0.37 6.33 -4.68
C THR A 14 1.78 6.82 -4.39
N LEU A 15 1.95 8.14 -4.32
CA LEU A 15 3.21 8.78 -4.04
C LEU A 15 3.16 9.44 -2.67
N GLY A 16 4.24 9.34 -1.91
CA GLY A 16 4.40 10.11 -0.68
C GLY A 16 4.31 11.62 -0.96
N GLY A 17 3.42 12.32 -0.25
CA GLY A 17 3.16 13.75 -0.44
C GLY A 17 4.35 14.65 -0.10
N ASN A 18 5.35 14.15 0.63
CA ASN A 18 6.56 14.89 0.98
C ASN A 18 7.76 14.59 0.08
N LEU A 19 7.57 13.82 -0.99
CA LEU A 19 8.59 13.61 -2.02
C LEU A 19 8.84 14.90 -2.81
N THR A 20 10.11 15.14 -3.16
CA THR A 20 10.45 16.15 -4.16
C THR A 20 9.97 15.71 -5.55
N GLN A 21 9.88 16.65 -6.49
CA GLN A 21 9.46 16.30 -7.86
C GLN A 21 10.39 15.26 -8.51
N ASP A 22 11.70 15.38 -8.29
CA ASP A 22 12.67 14.40 -8.80
C ASP A 22 12.48 13.02 -8.20
N GLN A 23 12.19 12.95 -6.90
CA GLN A 23 11.89 11.68 -6.24
C GLN A 23 10.56 11.09 -6.72
N LYS A 24 9.54 11.92 -6.95
CA LYS A 24 8.28 11.46 -7.56
C LYS A 24 8.54 10.84 -8.93
N ASN A 25 9.34 11.49 -9.77
CA ASN A 25 9.71 10.98 -11.09
C ASN A 25 10.51 9.67 -10.97
N GLN A 26 11.50 9.61 -10.07
CA GLN A 26 12.28 8.41 -9.79
C GLN A 26 11.38 7.22 -9.42
N MET A 27 10.36 7.44 -8.59
CA MET A 27 9.44 6.37 -8.18
C MET A 27 8.52 5.92 -9.31
N LEU A 28 8.05 6.83 -10.16
CA LEU A 28 7.28 6.47 -11.36
C LEU A 28 8.12 5.65 -12.35
N ASP A 29 9.38 6.03 -12.55
CA ASP A 29 10.32 5.28 -13.38
C ASP A 29 10.59 3.88 -12.79
N TYR A 30 10.77 3.79 -11.47
CA TYR A 30 10.94 2.52 -10.76
C TYR A 30 9.74 1.59 -10.97
N PHE A 31 8.51 2.13 -10.90
CA PHE A 31 7.29 1.37 -11.17
C PHE A 31 7.03 1.13 -12.65
N LYS A 32 7.81 1.74 -13.56
CA LYS A 32 7.65 1.66 -15.02
C LYS A 32 6.26 2.09 -15.48
N VAL A 33 5.76 3.19 -14.90
CA VAL A 33 4.42 3.72 -15.14
C VAL A 33 4.53 5.15 -15.65
N THR A 34 3.82 5.47 -16.74
CA THR A 34 3.59 6.86 -17.15
C THR A 34 2.29 7.40 -16.56
N LYS A 35 2.10 8.73 -16.57
CA LYS A 35 0.87 9.37 -16.08
C LYS A 35 -0.42 8.93 -16.79
N ASN A 36 -0.30 8.32 -17.97
CA ASN A 36 -1.43 7.81 -18.73
C ASN A 36 -1.72 6.33 -18.43
N ASP A 37 -0.81 5.62 -17.75
CA ASP A 37 -0.90 4.18 -17.51
C ASP A 37 -1.53 3.83 -16.15
N ALA A 38 -1.59 4.80 -15.23
CA ALA A 38 -2.12 4.61 -13.89
C ALA A 38 -2.78 5.88 -13.33
N ASN A 39 -3.70 5.68 -12.40
CA ASN A 39 -4.24 6.72 -11.55
C ASN A 39 -3.17 7.05 -10.50
N ILE A 40 -2.64 8.27 -10.55
CA ILE A 40 -1.60 8.72 -9.61
C ILE A 40 -2.25 9.51 -8.49
N LEU A 41 -2.12 9.01 -7.27
CA LEU A 41 -2.61 9.63 -6.03
C LEU A 41 -1.45 10.04 -5.14
N GLU A 42 -1.72 10.91 -4.17
CA GLU A 42 -0.77 11.24 -3.12
C GLU A 42 -1.27 10.77 -1.75
N ILE A 43 -0.31 10.47 -0.86
CA ILE A 43 -0.54 10.15 0.54
C ILE A 43 0.05 11.25 1.41
N THR A 44 -0.80 11.81 2.26
CA THR A 44 -0.41 12.83 3.24
C THR A 44 -0.15 12.22 4.61
N THR A 45 0.60 12.94 5.43
CA THR A 45 0.89 12.50 6.80
C THR A 45 -0.38 12.43 7.65
N SER A 46 -1.38 13.26 7.36
CA SER A 46 -2.69 13.19 8.01
C SER A 46 -3.44 11.90 7.68
N GLU A 47 -3.32 11.40 6.45
CA GLU A 47 -3.88 10.09 6.09
C GLU A 47 -3.14 8.98 6.81
N GLU A 48 -1.81 8.98 6.84
CA GLU A 48 -1.04 8.01 7.63
C GLU A 48 -1.45 8.01 9.11
N GLN A 49 -1.61 9.19 9.72
CA GLN A 49 -2.05 9.29 11.10
C GLN A 49 -3.47 8.74 11.30
N LYS A 50 -4.37 8.96 10.34
CA LYS A 50 -5.75 8.44 10.41
C LYS A 50 -5.77 6.91 10.40
N TYR A 51 -4.98 6.28 9.53
CA TYR A 51 -5.02 4.84 9.32
C TYR A 51 -4.08 4.07 10.24
N LEU A 52 -2.94 4.65 10.60
CA LEU A 52 -1.85 3.95 11.31
C LEU A 52 -1.51 4.62 12.66
N GLY A 53 -2.15 5.72 13.02
CA GLY A 53 -1.87 6.50 14.23
C GLY A 53 -2.00 5.73 15.56
N ASN A 54 -2.82 4.68 15.58
CA ASN A 54 -3.04 3.83 16.75
C ASN A 54 -2.15 2.58 16.76
N VAL A 55 -1.32 2.40 15.74
CA VAL A 55 -0.58 1.16 15.45
C VAL A 55 0.90 1.43 15.41
N ALA A 56 1.27 2.32 14.50
CA ALA A 56 2.64 2.66 14.26
C ALA A 56 3.02 3.69 15.32
N SER A 57 4.06 3.38 16.08
CA SER A 57 4.68 4.34 16.99
C SER A 57 5.01 5.65 16.26
N PRO A 58 5.12 6.78 16.97
CA PRO A 58 5.54 8.04 16.36
C PRO A 58 6.86 7.94 15.58
N ALA A 59 7.75 7.02 15.96
CA ALA A 59 8.99 6.75 15.25
C ALA A 59 8.78 6.01 13.91
N GLN A 60 7.80 5.10 13.85
CA GLN A 60 7.44 4.37 12.62
C GLN A 60 6.62 5.25 11.67
N LEU A 61 5.66 6.04 12.16
CA LEU A 61 4.93 7.02 11.33
C LEU A 61 5.85 8.12 10.80
N GLY A 62 6.75 8.59 11.65
CA GLY A 62 7.55 9.76 11.36
C GLY A 62 6.68 11.01 11.14
N ASN A 63 7.21 11.96 10.38
CA ASN A 63 6.56 13.24 10.08
C ASN A 63 6.55 13.56 8.58
N LYS A 64 6.91 12.59 7.74
CA LYS A 64 6.99 12.75 6.29
C LYS A 64 6.50 11.50 5.57
N SER A 65 5.55 11.70 4.68
CA SER A 65 5.03 10.70 3.76
C SER A 65 5.98 10.55 2.58
N ILE A 66 6.84 9.52 2.61
CA ILE A 66 7.91 9.32 1.61
C ILE A 66 7.73 8.04 0.79
N SER A 67 7.23 6.97 1.40
CA SER A 67 7.07 5.69 0.69
C SER A 67 5.88 5.74 -0.27
N CYS A 68 5.95 4.92 -1.32
CA CYS A 68 5.03 4.87 -2.45
C CYS A 68 4.51 3.46 -2.64
N SER A 69 3.35 3.34 -3.30
CA SER A 69 2.80 2.07 -3.72
C SER A 69 2.48 2.02 -5.21
N TYR A 70 2.58 0.84 -5.78
CA TYR A 70 1.97 0.45 -7.04
C TYR A 70 1.01 -0.69 -6.73
N VAL A 71 -0.22 -0.58 -7.25
CA VAL A 71 -1.27 -1.58 -7.11
C VAL A 71 -1.86 -1.87 -8.47
N GLU A 72 -1.91 -3.15 -8.84
CA GLU A 72 -2.56 -3.64 -10.04
C GLU A 72 -3.40 -4.87 -9.68
N PRO A 73 -4.72 -4.74 -9.55
CA PRO A 73 -5.61 -5.87 -9.38
C PRO A 73 -5.50 -6.80 -10.59
N THR A 74 -5.46 -8.11 -10.33
CA THR A 74 -5.42 -9.14 -11.38
C THR A 74 -6.63 -10.06 -11.24
N SER A 75 -6.92 -10.86 -12.27
CA SER A 75 -8.03 -11.82 -12.24
C SER A 75 -7.63 -13.20 -11.70
N LYS A 76 -6.33 -13.46 -11.57
CA LYS A 76 -5.75 -14.74 -11.14
C LYS A 76 -4.28 -14.56 -10.77
N GLY A 77 -3.70 -15.56 -10.11
CA GLY A 77 -2.27 -15.60 -9.78
C GLY A 77 -1.94 -15.27 -8.32
N GLY A 78 -2.95 -14.97 -7.51
CA GLY A 78 -2.78 -14.65 -6.10
C GLY A 78 -2.19 -13.25 -5.87
N LEU A 79 -1.77 -13.01 -4.63
CA LEU A 79 -1.09 -11.77 -4.23
C LEU A 79 0.42 -11.89 -4.46
N THR A 80 0.94 -11.13 -5.41
CA THR A 80 2.38 -10.93 -5.64
C THR A 80 2.78 -9.59 -5.06
N ILE A 81 3.61 -9.60 -4.02
CA ILE A 81 4.00 -8.40 -3.27
C ILE A 81 5.53 -8.32 -3.27
N SER A 82 6.07 -7.11 -3.44
CA SER A 82 7.49 -6.85 -3.27
C SER A 82 7.71 -5.54 -2.53
N THR A 83 8.79 -5.50 -1.74
CA THR A 83 9.18 -4.29 -0.99
C THR A 83 10.56 -3.79 -1.40
N TYR A 84 10.78 -2.48 -1.35
CA TYR A 84 12.10 -1.88 -1.58
C TYR A 84 12.33 -0.64 -0.71
N ASN A 85 13.49 -0.56 -0.04
CA ASN A 85 13.84 0.54 0.87
C ASN A 85 12.83 0.76 2.03
N LEU A 86 12.13 -0.30 2.45
CA LEU A 86 11.26 -0.25 3.62
C LEU A 86 11.95 -0.91 4.81
N THR A 87 11.80 -0.34 6.01
CA THR A 87 12.48 -0.81 7.23
C THR A 87 11.53 -1.40 8.26
N TRP A 88 10.22 -1.19 8.12
CA TRP A 88 9.22 -1.67 9.07
C TRP A 88 8.08 -2.39 8.36
N VAL A 89 7.51 -1.79 7.31
CA VAL A 89 6.49 -2.45 6.49
C VAL A 89 7.11 -3.60 5.70
N THR A 90 6.59 -4.80 5.91
CA THR A 90 7.04 -6.04 5.26
C THR A 90 6.04 -6.53 4.22
N GLU A 91 6.46 -7.48 3.39
CA GLU A 91 5.57 -8.16 2.44
C GLU A 91 4.44 -8.91 3.15
N GLY A 92 4.72 -9.50 4.32
CA GLY A 92 3.73 -10.21 5.13
C GLY A 92 2.63 -9.29 5.64
N MET A 93 2.98 -8.13 6.19
CA MET A 93 1.98 -7.13 6.61
C MET A 93 1.07 -6.71 5.47
N ILE A 94 1.66 -6.40 4.31
CA ILE A 94 0.89 -6.00 3.12
C ILE A 94 -0.04 -7.12 2.70
N ARG A 95 0.45 -8.37 2.68
CA ARG A 95 -0.36 -9.53 2.30
C ARG A 95 -1.58 -9.69 3.21
N ASN A 96 -1.37 -9.61 4.52
CA ASN A 96 -2.44 -9.78 5.49
C ASN A 96 -3.49 -8.68 5.37
N ALA A 97 -3.05 -7.42 5.29
CA ALA A 97 -3.95 -6.29 5.10
C ALA A 97 -4.82 -6.47 3.85
N LEU A 98 -4.24 -7.00 2.76
CA LEU A 98 -4.97 -7.27 1.52
C LEU A 98 -5.95 -8.44 1.63
N ILE A 99 -5.55 -9.54 2.28
CA ILE A 99 -6.44 -10.68 2.55
C ILE A 99 -7.64 -10.22 3.37
N THR A 100 -7.40 -9.46 4.44
CA THR A 100 -8.45 -8.92 5.30
C THR A 100 -9.37 -7.96 4.54
N ALA A 101 -8.82 -7.15 3.64
CA ALA A 101 -9.61 -6.32 2.72
C ALA A 101 -10.37 -7.14 1.66
N GLY A 102 -10.23 -8.45 1.61
CA GLY A 102 -10.90 -9.34 0.66
C GLY A 102 -10.26 -9.33 -0.74
N VAL A 103 -8.99 -8.95 -0.85
CA VAL A 103 -8.25 -8.95 -2.12
C VAL A 103 -7.57 -10.29 -2.31
N GLU A 104 -7.95 -11.01 -3.36
CA GLU A 104 -7.39 -12.34 -3.67
C GLU A 104 -6.26 -12.30 -4.69
N ASN A 105 -6.30 -11.35 -5.63
CA ASN A 105 -5.45 -11.35 -6.83
C ASN A 105 -4.96 -9.94 -7.16
N ALA A 106 -3.66 -9.70 -7.00
CA ALA A 106 -3.04 -8.43 -7.34
C ALA A 106 -1.51 -8.50 -7.41
N ASN A 107 -0.93 -7.59 -8.17
CA ASN A 107 0.48 -7.23 -8.10
C ASN A 107 0.64 -5.95 -7.29
N VAL A 108 1.48 -5.99 -6.27
CA VAL A 108 1.75 -4.86 -5.38
C VAL A 108 3.24 -4.64 -5.22
N ILE A 109 3.66 -3.38 -5.32
CA ILE A 109 5.03 -2.98 -5.04
C ILE A 109 4.96 -1.84 -4.03
N ALA A 110 5.60 -2.00 -2.89
CA ALA A 110 5.77 -0.95 -1.89
C ALA A 110 7.23 -0.51 -1.87
N ALA A 111 7.51 0.75 -2.20
CA ALA A 111 8.89 1.19 -2.40
C ALA A 111 9.13 2.63 -1.98
N ALA A 112 10.38 2.96 -1.69
CA ALA A 112 10.81 4.31 -1.39
C ALA A 112 12.15 4.66 -2.07
N PRO A 113 12.43 5.95 -2.34
CA PRO A 113 13.68 6.37 -2.97
C PRO A 113 14.91 6.16 -2.06
N PHE A 114 14.69 6.02 -0.75
CA PHE A 114 15.69 5.71 0.28
C PHE A 114 14.99 5.05 1.48
N LYS A 115 15.77 4.48 2.41
CA LYS A 115 15.23 3.73 3.56
C LYS A 115 14.29 4.57 4.43
N VAL A 116 13.05 4.10 4.57
CA VAL A 116 12.00 4.66 5.45
C VAL A 116 11.14 3.55 6.05
N SER A 117 10.25 3.86 6.98
CA SER A 117 9.38 2.86 7.63
C SER A 117 8.48 2.11 6.64
N GLY A 118 7.88 2.82 5.69
CA GLY A 118 6.94 2.27 4.71
C GLY A 118 5.46 2.53 5.00
N THR A 119 5.15 3.28 6.05
CA THR A 119 3.77 3.58 6.49
C THR A 119 2.93 4.22 5.37
N ALA A 120 3.47 5.21 4.66
CA ALA A 120 2.78 5.86 3.54
C ALA A 120 2.44 4.88 2.41
N ALA A 121 3.32 3.91 2.10
CA ALA A 121 3.04 2.89 1.11
C ALA A 121 1.94 1.92 1.56
N LEU A 122 1.91 1.52 2.84
CA LEU A 122 0.85 0.65 3.37
C LEU A 122 -0.51 1.34 3.30
N THR A 123 -0.61 2.58 3.77
CA THR A 123 -1.82 3.42 3.61
C THR A 123 -2.17 3.61 2.14
N GLY A 124 -1.15 3.82 1.29
CA GLY A 124 -1.29 3.97 -0.15
C GLY A 124 -1.83 2.75 -0.87
N ILE A 125 -1.48 1.55 -0.43
CA ILE A 125 -2.00 0.30 -0.98
C ILE A 125 -3.51 0.22 -0.75
N LEU A 126 -3.96 0.44 0.48
CA LEU A 126 -5.40 0.40 0.82
C LEU A 126 -6.19 1.44 0.01
N LYS A 127 -5.73 2.70 0.02
CA LYS A 127 -6.32 3.78 -0.80
C LYS A 127 -6.28 3.44 -2.28
N GLY A 128 -5.19 2.82 -2.74
CA GLY A 128 -5.01 2.41 -4.12
C GLY A 128 -6.06 1.40 -4.56
N PHE A 129 -6.34 0.39 -3.73
CA PHE A 129 -7.41 -0.56 -4.01
C PHE A 129 -8.80 0.08 -3.99
N GLU A 130 -9.09 0.96 -3.03
CA GLU A 130 -10.35 1.73 -2.99
C GLU A 130 -10.59 2.54 -4.27
N ASN A 131 -9.51 3.07 -4.86
CA ASN A 131 -9.56 3.89 -6.08
C ASN A 131 -9.26 3.09 -7.37
N SER A 132 -9.21 1.75 -7.27
CA SER A 132 -9.08 0.85 -8.41
C SER A 132 -10.45 0.28 -8.81
N SER A 133 -10.53 -0.37 -9.96
CA SER A 133 -11.73 -1.10 -10.38
C SER A 133 -12.14 -2.25 -9.43
N ALA A 134 -11.24 -2.67 -8.52
CA ALA A 134 -11.55 -3.64 -7.48
C ALA A 134 -12.17 -2.99 -6.23
N GLY A 135 -12.04 -1.68 -6.04
CA GLY A 135 -12.50 -0.96 -4.85
C GLY A 135 -14.00 -0.98 -4.64
N SER A 136 -14.79 -1.06 -5.71
CA SER A 136 -16.25 -1.24 -5.65
C SER A 136 -16.69 -2.65 -5.24
N LYS A 137 -15.77 -3.61 -5.23
CA LYS A 137 -16.00 -4.99 -4.78
C LYS A 137 -15.57 -5.23 -3.33
N ILE A 138 -14.84 -4.28 -2.74
CA ILE A 138 -14.41 -4.37 -1.34
C ILE A 138 -15.51 -3.76 -0.46
N ASP A 139 -16.12 -4.61 0.36
CA ASP A 139 -17.12 -4.21 1.35
C ASP A 139 -16.53 -3.21 2.34
N GLU A 140 -17.29 -2.17 2.69
CA GLU A 140 -16.87 -1.13 3.64
C GLU A 140 -16.49 -1.71 5.01
N SER A 141 -17.21 -2.75 5.46
CA SER A 141 -16.88 -3.48 6.69
C SER A 141 -15.51 -4.15 6.62
N LYS A 142 -15.12 -4.72 5.47
CA LYS A 142 -13.80 -5.33 5.27
C LYS A 142 -12.67 -4.31 5.27
N LYS A 143 -12.96 -3.06 4.91
CA LYS A 143 -11.98 -1.96 4.97
C LYS A 143 -11.65 -1.60 6.41
N GLU A 144 -12.68 -1.51 7.25
CA GLU A 144 -12.50 -1.27 8.69
C GLU A 144 -11.70 -2.40 9.33
N VAL A 145 -12.07 -3.65 9.06
CA VAL A 145 -11.33 -4.81 9.59
C VAL A 145 -9.89 -4.85 9.06
N ALA A 146 -9.63 -4.50 7.80
CA ALA A 146 -8.27 -4.43 7.29
C ALA A 146 -7.41 -3.37 8.00
N ASN A 147 -8.02 -2.25 8.39
CA ASN A 147 -7.36 -1.24 9.20
C ASN A 147 -7.10 -1.75 10.64
N GLU A 148 -8.08 -2.44 11.24
CA GLU A 148 -7.91 -3.07 12.56
C GLU A 148 -6.83 -4.15 12.56
N GLU A 149 -6.75 -4.95 11.50
CA GLU A 149 -5.75 -6.01 11.39
C GLU A 149 -4.33 -5.46 11.32
N ILE A 150 -4.15 -4.30 10.68
CA ILE A 150 -2.86 -3.60 10.71
C ILE A 150 -2.50 -3.23 12.15
N VAL A 151 -3.47 -2.78 12.97
CA VAL A 151 -3.29 -2.50 14.41
C VAL A 151 -2.75 -3.73 15.13
N VAL A 152 -3.45 -4.85 14.97
CA VAL A 152 -3.10 -6.09 15.67
C VAL A 152 -1.76 -6.65 15.19
N THR A 153 -1.50 -6.63 13.88
CA THR A 153 -0.24 -7.11 13.30
C THR A 153 0.94 -6.26 13.75
N GLY A 154 0.80 -4.93 13.75
CA GLY A 154 1.86 -4.00 14.16
C GLY A 154 2.22 -4.16 15.64
N ASP A 155 1.21 -4.20 16.51
CA ASP A 155 1.38 -4.39 17.96
C ASP A 155 2.02 -5.74 18.30
N LEU A 156 1.66 -6.78 17.55
CA LEU A 156 2.22 -8.11 17.73
C LEU A 156 3.66 -8.15 17.18
N GLY A 157 3.90 -7.56 16.01
CA GLY A 157 5.21 -7.54 15.38
C GLY A 157 6.28 -6.78 16.16
N ASP A 158 5.89 -5.75 16.93
CA ASP A 158 6.80 -5.07 17.86
C ASP A 158 7.18 -5.94 19.08
N LYS A 159 6.40 -6.99 19.38
CA LYS A 159 6.65 -7.92 20.51
C LYS A 159 7.38 -9.19 20.10
N ILE A 160 7.00 -9.78 18.97
CA ILE A 160 7.50 -11.10 18.54
C ILE A 160 8.25 -11.08 17.21
N GLY A 161 8.33 -9.92 16.54
CA GLY A 161 8.92 -9.79 15.21
C GLY A 161 7.86 -9.77 14.11
N GLN A 162 8.10 -8.95 13.09
CA GLN A 162 7.10 -8.61 12.06
C GLN A 162 6.71 -9.80 11.18
N ASP A 163 7.66 -10.68 10.87
CA ASP A 163 7.38 -11.87 10.05
C ASP A 163 6.58 -12.94 10.84
N GLU A 164 6.86 -13.08 12.14
CA GLU A 164 6.17 -14.04 13.02
C GLU A 164 4.73 -13.58 13.30
N ALA A 165 4.53 -12.29 13.56
CA ALA A 165 3.21 -11.70 13.73
C ALA A 165 2.32 -11.86 12.48
N ALA A 166 2.90 -11.65 11.30
CA ALA A 166 2.17 -11.81 10.04
C ALA A 166 1.77 -13.28 9.80
N GLN A 167 2.56 -14.25 10.25
CA GLN A 167 2.19 -15.68 10.12
C GLN A 167 1.04 -16.06 11.06
N LEU A 168 1.10 -15.65 12.33
CA LEU A 168 0.09 -16.02 13.32
C LEU A 168 -1.32 -15.54 12.96
N ILE A 169 -1.42 -14.37 12.33
CA ILE A 169 -2.70 -13.79 11.91
C ILE A 169 -3.34 -14.55 10.73
N ASN A 170 -2.53 -15.21 9.89
CA ASN A 170 -3.04 -16.00 8.77
C ASN A 170 -3.55 -17.40 9.17
N ASP A 171 -3.16 -17.90 10.34
CA ASP A 171 -3.48 -19.26 10.82
C ASP A 171 -4.75 -19.31 11.70
N VAL A 172 -5.54 -18.22 11.77
CA VAL A 172 -6.78 -18.12 12.55
C VAL A 172 -8.03 -18.35 11.69
#